data_AF-A0A4Q3XDZ1-F1
#
_entry.id   AF-A0A4Q3XDZ1-F1
#
_cell.length_a   1.000
_cell.length_b   1.000
_cell.length_c   1.000
_cell.angle_alpha   90.00
_cell.angle_beta   90.00
_cell.angle_gamma   90.00
#
_symmetry.space_group_name_H-M   'P 1'
#
loop_
_entity.id
_entity.type
_entity.pdbx_description
1 polymer ?
#
loop_
_entity_poly.entity_id
_entity_poly.type
_entity_poly.pdbx_seq_one_letter_code
_entity_poly.pdbx_strand_id
1 'polypeptide(L)'
;MKLMLNKQAVFVATVALAVWQGPRAMAGLEYATSDQLERHRLNTERLLHNFESTGEVKPVIKWMMNGPGEAFGMQRSVTLGNWAIHHPPEFRELIKSLPPQDTAKFVKSFAWSLADSGQADEFIMTFQTDDSPTIKLLVAQLKKQVVVPWPTLKPAAAH
;
A
#
# COMPACT_ATOMS: atom_id res chain seq x y z
N MET A 1 17.04 35.26 6.84
CA MET A 1 16.72 34.03 6.09
C MET A 1 15.40 33.46 6.61
N LYS A 2 14.30 33.57 5.85
CA LYS A 2 13.05 32.86 6.18
C LYS A 2 13.23 31.42 5.71
N LEU A 3 13.26 30.46 6.63
CA LEU A 3 13.13 29.04 6.31
C LEU A 3 11.77 28.85 5.62
N MET A 4 11.76 28.76 4.29
CA MET A 4 10.64 28.18 3.57
C MET A 4 10.72 26.67 3.78
N LEU A 5 10.23 26.22 4.93
CA LEU A 5 9.95 24.81 5.16
C LEU A 5 8.95 24.37 4.09
N ASN A 6 9.41 23.47 3.22
CA ASN A 6 8.60 22.89 2.17
C ASN A 6 7.33 22.31 2.81
N LYS A 7 6.14 22.79 2.43
CA LYS A 7 4.86 22.38 3.03
C LYS A 7 4.67 20.87 3.00
N GLN A 8 5.22 20.20 1.99
CA GLN A 8 5.25 18.74 1.91
C GLN A 8 6.10 18.11 3.02
N ALA A 9 7.28 18.65 3.33
CA ALA A 9 8.14 18.10 4.38
C ALA A 9 7.54 18.27 5.78
N VAL A 10 6.90 19.41 6.05
CA VAL A 10 6.16 19.63 7.31
C VAL A 10 5.00 18.66 7.44
N PHE A 11 4.30 18.40 6.33
CA PHE A 11 3.18 17.49 6.31
C PHE A 11 3.62 16.03 6.50
N VAL A 12 4.66 15.58 5.80
CA VAL A 12 5.27 14.25 5.99
C VAL A 12 5.72 14.05 7.44
N ALA A 13 6.35 15.06 8.06
CA ALA A 13 6.74 15.00 9.46
C ALA A 13 5.53 14.93 10.40
N THR A 14 4.43 15.64 10.08
CA THR A 14 3.20 15.64 10.88
C THR A 14 2.47 14.29 10.78
N VAL A 15 2.43 13.69 9.59
CA VAL A 15 1.89 12.36 9.36
C VAL A 15 2.72 11.32 10.11
N ALA A 16 4.04 11.35 9.98
CA ALA A 16 4.93 10.43 10.70
C ALA A 16 4.75 10.54 12.22
N LEU A 17 4.60 11.76 12.74
CA LEU A 17 4.34 11.99 14.16
C LEU A 17 2.95 11.49 14.59
N ALA A 18 1.93 11.67 13.76
CA ALA A 18 0.58 11.20 14.06
C ALA A 18 0.46 9.66 13.99
N VAL A 19 1.19 9.02 13.09
CA VAL A 19 1.35 7.56 13.06
C VAL A 19 1.97 7.09 14.39
N TRP A 20 3.01 7.79 14.88
CA TRP A 20 3.65 7.47 16.16
C TRP A 20 2.75 7.73 17.38
N GLN A 21 1.88 8.74 17.34
CA GLN A 21 0.93 9.07 18.42
C GLN A 21 -0.33 8.19 18.44
N GLY A 22 -0.50 7.33 17.43
CA GLY A 22 -1.55 6.32 17.38
C GLY A 22 -2.90 6.79 16.78
N PRO A 23 -3.95 5.95 16.89
CA PRO A 23 -5.14 6.02 16.04
C PRO A 23 -5.95 7.32 16.16
N ARG A 24 -5.90 7.99 17.33
CA ARG A 24 -6.61 9.25 17.59
C ARG A 24 -5.98 10.43 16.86
N ALA A 25 -4.65 10.48 16.77
CA ALA A 25 -3.95 11.54 16.05
C ALA A 25 -4.19 11.42 14.54
N MET A 26 -4.20 10.20 14.00
CA MET A 26 -4.55 9.96 12.59
C MET A 26 -5.99 10.36 12.24
N ALA A 27 -6.95 10.09 13.14
CA ALA A 27 -8.33 10.55 12.95
C ALA A 27 -8.42 12.09 12.86
N GLY A 28 -7.68 12.82 13.70
CA GLY A 28 -7.64 14.29 13.64
C GLY A 28 -7.12 14.83 12.31
N LEU A 29 -6.10 14.20 11.72
CA LEU A 29 -5.57 14.57 10.40
C LEU A 29 -6.55 14.22 9.25
N GLU A 30 -7.26 13.10 9.36
CA GLU A 30 -8.28 12.68 8.38
C GLU A 30 -9.39 13.73 8.24
N TYR A 31 -9.85 14.31 9.35
CA TYR A 31 -10.85 15.38 9.37
C TYR A 31 -10.31 16.73 8.89
N ALA A 32 -9.01 16.99 9.07
CA ALA A 32 -8.38 18.25 8.70
C ALA A 32 -7.98 18.34 7.22
N THR A 33 -7.81 17.21 6.52
CA THR A 33 -7.45 17.21 5.10
C THR A 33 -8.66 17.42 4.18
N SER A 34 -8.52 18.32 3.22
CA SER A 34 -9.49 18.54 2.13
C SER A 34 -9.24 17.64 0.91
N ASP A 35 -8.09 16.96 0.85
CA ASP A 35 -7.74 16.05 -0.24
C ASP A 35 -8.32 14.66 0.02
N GLN A 36 -9.17 14.18 -0.89
CA GLN A 36 -9.84 12.88 -0.79
C GLN A 36 -8.85 11.70 -0.88
N LEU A 37 -7.78 11.83 -1.68
CA LEU A 37 -6.78 10.79 -1.82
C LEU A 37 -5.97 10.65 -0.53
N GLU A 38 -5.60 11.78 0.05
CA GLU A 38 -4.87 11.84 1.31
C GLU A 38 -5.71 11.35 2.49
N ARG A 39 -7.01 11.69 2.52
CA ARG A 39 -7.94 11.13 3.49
C ARG A 39 -8.01 9.60 3.39
N HIS A 40 -7.99 9.08 2.17
CA HIS A 40 -8.01 7.64 1.94
C HIS A 40 -6.70 6.97 2.42
N ARG A 41 -5.56 7.61 2.20
CA ARG A 41 -4.25 7.16 2.72
C ARG A 41 -4.25 7.12 4.25
N LEU A 42 -4.66 8.19 4.92
CA LEU A 42 -4.71 8.25 6.39
C LEU A 42 -5.67 7.21 7.00
N ASN A 43 -6.83 7.00 6.38
CA ASN A 43 -7.77 5.97 6.84
C ASN A 43 -7.18 4.56 6.66
N THR A 44 -6.41 4.35 5.58
CA THR A 44 -5.66 3.10 5.35
C THR A 44 -4.63 2.85 6.45
N GLU A 45 -3.78 3.84 6.75
CA GLU A 45 -2.76 3.74 7.80
C GLU A 45 -3.37 3.49 9.18
N ARG A 46 -4.46 4.20 9.50
CA ARG A 46 -5.22 3.97 10.74
C ARG A 46 -5.75 2.55 10.84
N LEU A 47 -6.25 2.00 9.74
CA LEU A 47 -6.79 0.65 9.71
C LEU A 47 -5.68 -0.40 9.90
N LEU A 48 -4.51 -0.19 9.30
CA LEU A 48 -3.35 -1.08 9.45
C LEU A 48 -2.75 -1.01 10.87
N HIS A 49 -2.63 0.19 11.46
CA HIS A 49 -2.21 0.34 12.86
C HIS A 49 -3.22 -0.30 13.84
N ASN A 50 -4.53 -0.21 13.55
CA ASN A 50 -5.53 -0.90 14.37
C ASN A 50 -5.36 -2.42 14.27
N PHE A 51 -5.03 -2.93 13.09
CA PHE A 51 -4.73 -4.35 12.91
C PHE A 51 -3.50 -4.78 13.71
N GLU A 52 -2.39 -4.02 13.66
CA GLU A 52 -1.20 -4.30 14.49
C GLU A 52 -1.52 -4.37 15.98
N SER A 53 -2.35 -3.44 16.47
CA SER A 53 -2.66 -3.35 17.90
C SER A 53 -3.70 -4.35 18.39
N THR A 54 -4.60 -4.83 17.51
CA THR A 54 -5.74 -5.69 17.91
C THR A 54 -5.66 -7.12 17.36
N GLY A 55 -4.90 -7.34 16.29
CA GLY A 55 -4.91 -8.60 15.52
C GLY A 55 -6.20 -8.84 14.74
N GLU A 56 -7.14 -7.89 14.68
CA GLU A 56 -8.42 -8.08 13.99
C GLU A 56 -8.26 -8.01 12.46
N VAL A 57 -8.28 -9.17 11.80
CA VAL A 57 -8.03 -9.27 10.35
C VAL A 57 -9.26 -8.92 9.50
N LYS A 58 -10.49 -9.21 10.00
CA LYS A 58 -11.74 -9.06 9.23
C LYS A 58 -11.96 -7.64 8.66
N PRO A 59 -11.74 -6.55 9.43
CA PRO A 59 -11.89 -5.20 8.91
C PRO A 59 -10.93 -4.90 7.76
N VAL A 60 -9.68 -5.38 7.85
CA VAL A 60 -8.65 -5.20 6.82
C VAL A 60 -9.02 -5.94 5.55
N ILE A 61 -9.44 -7.21 5.64
CA ILE A 61 -9.87 -7.98 4.47
C ILE A 61 -11.08 -7.33 3.81
N LYS A 62 -12.10 -6.93 4.60
CA LYS A 62 -13.28 -6.26 4.06
C LYS A 62 -12.90 -5.00 3.30
N TRP A 63 -11.95 -4.23 3.81
CA TRP A 63 -11.43 -3.03 3.18
C TRP A 63 -10.56 -3.31 1.94
N MET A 64 -9.73 -4.36 1.95
CA MET A 64 -8.95 -4.82 0.79
C MET A 64 -9.86 -5.28 -0.36
N MET A 65 -10.99 -5.90 -0.05
CA MET A 65 -11.90 -6.46 -1.06
C MET A 65 -12.91 -5.45 -1.61
N ASN A 66 -13.38 -4.51 -0.79
CA ASN A 66 -14.44 -3.56 -1.15
C ASN A 66 -13.93 -2.14 -1.45
N GLY A 67 -12.73 -2.01 -1.99
CA GLY A 67 -12.10 -0.70 -2.23
C GLY A 67 -12.92 0.20 -3.15
N PRO A 68 -12.89 1.53 -2.93
CA PRO A 68 -13.43 2.49 -3.89
C PRO A 68 -12.64 2.45 -5.20
N GLY A 69 -13.14 3.12 -6.25
CA GLY A 69 -12.68 3.02 -7.65
C GLY A 69 -11.16 3.14 -7.89
N GLU A 70 -10.74 2.91 -9.13
CA GLU A 70 -9.36 2.63 -9.56
C GLU A 70 -8.25 3.46 -8.88
N ALA A 71 -8.39 4.79 -8.83
CA ALA A 71 -7.40 5.69 -8.21
C ALA A 71 -7.17 5.42 -6.71
N PHE A 72 -8.25 5.15 -5.96
CA PHE A 72 -8.15 4.80 -4.54
C PHE A 72 -7.61 3.38 -4.35
N GLY A 73 -7.91 2.49 -5.29
CA GLY A 73 -7.37 1.13 -5.34
C GLY A 73 -5.84 1.09 -5.46
N MET A 74 -5.26 1.98 -6.27
CA MET A 74 -3.80 2.13 -6.39
C MET A 74 -3.18 2.68 -5.10
N GLN A 75 -3.64 3.84 -4.60
CA GLN A 75 -3.10 4.44 -3.37
C GLN A 75 -3.13 3.47 -2.18
N ARG A 76 -4.23 2.72 -2.06
CA ARG A 76 -4.38 1.65 -1.08
C ARG A 76 -3.29 0.59 -1.21
N SER A 77 -3.08 0.08 -2.43
CA SER A 77 -2.14 -1.00 -2.67
C SER A 77 -0.69 -0.55 -2.44
N VAL A 78 -0.36 0.70 -2.76
CA VAL A 78 0.93 1.31 -2.43
C VAL A 78 1.11 1.45 -0.92
N THR A 79 0.09 1.93 -0.21
CA THR A 79 0.15 2.10 1.25
C THR A 79 0.29 0.74 1.95
N LEU A 80 -0.51 -0.25 1.54
CA LEU A 80 -0.42 -1.63 2.03
C LEU A 80 0.92 -2.28 1.64
N GLY A 81 1.45 -2.00 0.46
CA GLY A 81 2.77 -2.44 -0.01
C GLY A 81 3.91 -1.94 0.86
N ASN A 82 3.96 -0.62 1.06
CA ASN A 82 4.91 0.02 1.97
C ASN A 82 4.80 -0.55 3.38
N TRP A 83 3.58 -0.68 3.89
CA TRP A 83 3.34 -1.25 5.21
C TRP A 83 3.82 -2.70 5.31
N ALA A 84 3.54 -3.54 4.31
CA ALA A 84 3.93 -4.94 4.27
C ALA A 84 5.46 -5.14 4.31
N ILE A 85 6.21 -4.28 3.62
CA ILE A 85 7.68 -4.29 3.64
C ILE A 85 8.21 -4.05 5.06
N HIS A 86 7.60 -3.13 5.80
CA HIS A 86 8.00 -2.77 7.16
C HIS A 86 7.43 -3.69 8.24
N HIS A 87 6.35 -4.45 7.94
CA HIS A 87 5.67 -5.35 8.87
C HIS A 87 5.46 -6.75 8.26
N PRO A 88 6.53 -7.50 7.92
CA PRO A 88 6.39 -8.79 7.23
C PRO A 88 5.60 -9.87 8.01
N PRO A 89 5.79 -10.05 9.35
CA PRO A 89 5.00 -11.02 10.11
C PRO A 89 3.49 -10.74 10.07
N GLU A 90 3.09 -9.49 10.28
CA GLU A 90 1.71 -9.04 10.31
C GLU A 90 1.07 -9.19 8.93
N PHE A 91 1.83 -8.83 7.88
CA PHE A 91 1.37 -9.04 6.51
C PHE A 91 1.14 -10.52 6.19
N ARG A 92 1.99 -11.45 6.67
CA ARG A 92 1.75 -12.89 6.49
C ARG A 92 0.43 -13.32 7.11
N GLU A 93 0.14 -12.90 8.34
CA GLU A 93 -1.09 -13.26 9.04
C GLU A 93 -2.33 -12.68 8.33
N LEU A 94 -2.23 -11.45 7.84
CA LEU A 94 -3.26 -10.82 7.02
C LEU A 94 -3.54 -11.62 5.74
N ILE A 95 -2.48 -11.99 5.00
CA ILE A 95 -2.60 -12.67 3.71
C ILE A 95 -3.07 -14.13 3.86
N LYS A 96 -2.67 -14.85 4.91
CA LYS A 96 -3.18 -16.20 5.21
C LYS A 96 -4.69 -16.22 5.44
N SER A 97 -5.24 -15.13 5.96
CA SER A 97 -6.65 -14.99 6.28
C SER A 97 -7.52 -14.63 5.06
N LEU A 98 -6.90 -14.35 3.91
CA LEU A 98 -7.59 -13.94 2.70
C LEU A 98 -8.46 -15.11 2.15
N PRO A 99 -9.72 -14.86 1.75
CA PRO A 99 -10.55 -15.91 1.18
C PRO A 99 -9.95 -16.49 -0.10
N PRO A 100 -9.95 -17.83 -0.29
CA PRO A 100 -9.33 -18.46 -1.46
C PRO A 100 -9.87 -17.94 -2.79
N GLN A 101 -11.18 -17.69 -2.88
CA GLN A 101 -11.84 -17.18 -4.09
C GLN A 101 -11.36 -15.77 -4.49
N ASP A 102 -10.83 -15.01 -3.54
CA ASP A 102 -10.42 -13.62 -3.72
C ASP A 102 -8.91 -13.47 -3.95
N THR A 103 -8.15 -14.55 -3.70
CA THR A 103 -6.68 -14.56 -3.76
C THR A 103 -6.15 -14.17 -5.13
N ALA A 104 -6.68 -14.76 -6.21
CA ALA A 104 -6.20 -14.47 -7.56
C ALA A 104 -6.43 -12.99 -7.96
N LYS A 105 -7.60 -12.44 -7.60
CA LYS A 105 -7.94 -11.04 -7.86
C LYS A 105 -7.00 -10.10 -7.10
N PHE A 106 -6.81 -10.36 -5.81
CA PHE A 106 -5.90 -9.61 -4.96
C PHE A 106 -4.46 -9.65 -5.49
N VAL A 107 -3.91 -10.84 -5.76
CA VAL A 107 -2.54 -11.01 -6.28
C VAL A 107 -2.32 -10.18 -7.54
N LYS A 108 -3.25 -10.24 -8.49
CA LYS A 108 -3.14 -9.48 -9.75
C LYS A 108 -3.16 -7.97 -9.52
N SER A 109 -4.13 -7.45 -8.76
CA SER A 109 -4.26 -6.00 -8.55
C SER A 109 -3.13 -5.43 -7.70
N PHE A 110 -2.72 -6.18 -6.67
CA PHE A 110 -1.69 -5.76 -5.73
C PHE A 110 -0.31 -5.77 -6.39
N ALA A 111 0.03 -6.85 -7.12
CA ALA A 111 1.29 -6.92 -7.86
C ALA A 111 1.41 -5.80 -8.91
N TRP A 112 0.35 -5.53 -9.67
CA TRP A 112 0.36 -4.43 -10.64
C TRP A 112 0.60 -3.07 -9.98
N SER A 113 -0.06 -2.81 -8.85
CA SER A 113 0.12 -1.54 -8.12
C SER A 113 1.51 -1.38 -7.51
N LEU A 114 2.10 -2.48 -7.01
CA LEU A 114 3.48 -2.50 -6.48
C LEU A 114 4.52 -2.28 -7.57
N ALA A 115 4.28 -2.83 -8.77
CA ALA A 115 5.14 -2.61 -9.92
C ALA A 115 5.09 -1.15 -10.38
N ASP A 116 3.89 -0.58 -10.48
CA ASP A 116 3.69 0.81 -10.91
C ASP A 116 4.25 1.82 -9.89
N SER A 117 4.22 1.49 -8.59
CA SER A 117 4.78 2.35 -7.53
C SER A 117 6.30 2.29 -7.36
N GLY A 118 6.98 1.40 -8.09
CA GLY A 118 8.43 1.19 -7.95
C GLY A 118 8.84 0.45 -6.67
N GLN A 119 7.88 -0.11 -5.90
CA GLN A 119 8.15 -0.87 -4.67
C GLN A 119 8.37 -2.36 -4.90
N ALA A 120 8.27 -2.83 -6.15
CA ALA A 120 8.35 -4.25 -6.49
C ALA A 120 9.65 -4.91 -6.03
N ASP A 121 10.80 -4.29 -6.24
CA ASP A 121 12.09 -4.89 -5.90
C ASP A 121 12.27 -5.04 -4.39
N GLU A 122 11.92 -4.02 -3.62
CA GLU A 122 11.97 -4.05 -2.16
C GLU A 122 11.01 -5.09 -1.59
N PHE A 123 9.79 -5.17 -2.15
CA PHE A 123 8.83 -6.22 -1.78
C PHE A 123 9.38 -7.62 -2.11
N ILE A 124 9.94 -7.83 -3.30
CA ILE A 124 10.57 -9.10 -3.67
C ILE A 124 11.70 -9.44 -2.70
N MET A 125 12.60 -8.51 -2.39
CA MET A 125 13.71 -8.74 -1.47
C MET A 125 13.23 -9.15 -0.08
N THR A 126 12.15 -8.51 0.40
CA THR A 126 11.56 -8.77 1.72
C THR A 126 10.93 -10.16 1.79
N PHE A 127 10.27 -10.62 0.71
CA PHE A 127 9.43 -11.82 0.72
C PHE A 127 9.94 -12.98 -0.17
N GLN A 128 11.13 -12.88 -0.75
CA GLN A 128 11.65 -13.90 -1.70
C GLN A 128 11.81 -15.30 -1.11
N THR A 129 12.04 -15.43 0.20
CA THR A 129 12.18 -16.72 0.89
C THR A 129 10.92 -17.14 1.64
N ASP A 130 9.80 -16.43 1.44
CA ASP A 130 8.56 -16.71 2.14
C ASP A 130 7.93 -18.04 1.70
N ASP A 131 7.30 -18.75 2.62
CA ASP A 131 6.68 -20.05 2.37
C ASP A 131 5.19 -19.97 2.03
N SER A 132 4.53 -18.84 2.34
CA SER A 132 3.11 -18.62 2.11
C SER A 132 2.75 -18.76 0.63
N PRO A 133 1.75 -19.60 0.26
CA PRO A 133 1.34 -19.80 -1.12
C PRO A 133 0.97 -18.49 -1.82
N THR A 134 0.24 -17.60 -1.15
CA THR A 134 -0.18 -16.32 -1.71
C THR A 134 0.99 -15.36 -1.91
N ILE A 135 1.94 -15.33 -0.96
CA ILE A 135 3.13 -14.48 -1.09
C ILE A 135 4.05 -14.99 -2.21
N LYS A 136 4.21 -16.30 -2.35
CA LYS A 136 4.92 -16.89 -3.50
C LYS A 136 4.28 -16.50 -4.83
N LEU A 137 2.94 -16.52 -4.90
CA LEU A 137 2.22 -16.07 -6.10
C LEU A 137 2.47 -14.58 -6.37
N LEU A 138 2.48 -13.71 -5.35
CA LEU A 138 2.82 -12.29 -5.48
C LEU A 138 4.24 -12.09 -6.01
N VAL A 139 5.24 -12.71 -5.36
CA VAL A 139 6.65 -12.58 -5.78
C VAL A 139 6.85 -13.09 -7.20
N ALA A 140 6.24 -14.23 -7.55
CA ALA A 140 6.29 -14.77 -8.90
C ALA A 140 5.64 -13.82 -9.93
N GLN A 141 4.52 -13.19 -9.57
CA GLN A 141 3.83 -12.22 -10.43
C GLN A 141 4.66 -10.94 -10.62
N LEU A 142 5.26 -10.41 -9.55
CA LEU A 142 6.12 -9.23 -9.62
C LEU A 142 7.36 -9.49 -10.47
N LYS A 143 8.04 -10.63 -10.30
CA LYS A 143 9.20 -11.02 -11.12
C LYS A 143 8.87 -11.09 -12.62
N LYS A 144 7.65 -11.49 -12.98
CA LYS A 144 7.21 -11.48 -14.39
C LYS A 144 7.00 -10.05 -14.91
N GLN A 145 6.51 -9.15 -14.08
CA GLN A 145 6.22 -7.76 -14.47
C GLN A 145 7.47 -6.90 -14.55
N VAL A 146 8.45 -7.09 -13.66
CA VAL A 146 9.75 -6.39 -13.70
C VAL A 146 10.54 -6.74 -14.97
N VAL A 147 10.31 -7.93 -15.55
CA VAL A 147 10.97 -8.39 -16.79
C VAL A 147 10.33 -7.81 -18.06
N VAL A 148 9.17 -7.17 -17.98
CA VAL A 148 8.59 -6.48 -19.14
C VAL A 148 9.16 -5.06 -19.17
N PRO A 149 10.08 -4.72 -20.08
CA PRO A 149 10.47 -3.33 -20.27
C PRO A 149 9.20 -2.56 -20.62
N TRP A 150 8.98 -1.45 -19.92
CA TRP A 150 7.94 -0.50 -20.26
C TRP A 150 7.94 -0.32 -21.78
N PRO A 151 6.80 -0.42 -22.49
CA PRO A 151 6.78 -0.02 -23.89
C PRO A 151 7.23 1.44 -23.88
N THR A 152 8.46 1.70 -24.35
CA THR A 152 8.93 3.04 -24.65
C THR A 152 7.83 3.65 -25.50
N LEU A 153 7.09 4.60 -24.93
CA LEU A 153 6.10 5.39 -25.64
C LEU A 153 6.84 5.97 -26.83
N LYS A 154 6.63 5.37 -28.00
CA LYS A 154 7.17 5.86 -29.25
C LYS A 154 6.62 7.29 -29.35
N PRO A 155 7.47 8.33 -29.38
CA PRO A 155 6.97 9.69 -29.43
C PRO A 155 5.99 9.76 -30.60
N ALA A 156 4.76 10.16 -30.32
CA ALA A 156 3.76 10.36 -31.35
C ALA A 156 4.39 11.31 -32.37
N ALA A 157 4.52 10.85 -33.62
CA ALA A 157 5.00 11.68 -34.70
C ALA A 157 4.06 12.89 -34.75
N ALA A 158 4.60 14.07 -34.43
CA ALA A 158 3.90 15.32 -34.63
C ALA A 158 3.63 15.46 -36.12
N HIS A 159 2.35 15.40 -36.50
CA HIS A 159 1.86 15.74 -37.83
C HIS A 159 1.34 17.17 -37.82
#